data_AF-A0A6J1X9F7-F1
#
_entry.id   AF-A0A6J1X9F7-F1
#
_cell.length_a   1.000
_cell.length_b   1.000
_cell.length_c   1.000
_cell.angle_alpha   90.00
_cell.angle_beta   90.00
_cell.angle_gamma   90.00
#
_symmetry.space_group_name_H-M   'P 1'
#
loop_
_entity.id
_entity.type
_entity.pdbx_description
1 polymer ?
#
loop_
_entity_poly.entity_id
_entity_poly.type
_entity_poly.pdbx_seq_one_letter_code
_entity_poly.pdbx_strand_id
1 'polypeptide(L)'
;MQLTVVDGDTWEVMCGYLELPTTFKALMDTPAVRQKAKEWAAMSNDWFKGKIPAHIVTEPSEPPRLIPLPDDFSELMNVVSEFSCPNSEKEDSKYPTMCLVCSQILCSQSYCCQIEIRKPRSGSGRSGRDSSTEHVGAAVGHALRCGAGAGVFLRVRDCELMLLAAPARGAMLPAPYLDSYGETDQGLRRGNPLHLCPERYEKLRMLWLSHGLHEHIARAVDTSMLVTPPWPNM
;
A
#
# COMPACT_ATOMS: atom_id res chain seq x y z
N MET A 1 -2.04 -14.39 22.63
CA MET A 1 -2.08 -14.66 24.08
C MET A 1 -0.99 -15.65 24.55
N GLN A 2 -0.10 -16.16 23.67
CA GLN A 2 1.07 -16.98 24.05
C GLN A 2 2.39 -16.19 24.08
N LEU A 3 2.56 -15.17 23.23
CA LEU A 3 3.75 -14.31 23.20
C LEU A 3 3.95 -13.37 24.41
N THR A 4 3.00 -13.35 25.35
CA THR A 4 3.06 -12.55 26.58
C THR A 4 3.58 -13.35 27.78
N VAL A 5 3.94 -14.62 27.57
CA VAL A 5 4.48 -15.53 28.59
C VAL A 5 5.97 -15.70 28.35
N VAL A 6 6.77 -15.65 29.41
CA VAL A 6 8.23 -15.93 29.35
C VAL A 6 8.44 -17.33 28.76
N ASP A 7 9.33 -17.47 27.78
CA ASP A 7 9.61 -18.68 26.98
C ASP A 7 8.44 -19.19 26.11
N GLY A 8 7.40 -18.37 25.90
CA GLY A 8 6.24 -18.67 25.05
C GLY A 8 6.44 -18.38 23.55
N ASP A 9 7.60 -17.86 23.16
CA ASP A 9 7.99 -17.46 21.80
C ASP A 9 8.60 -18.60 20.99
N THR A 10 7.95 -19.78 21.01
CA THR A 10 8.39 -20.90 20.16
C THR A 10 8.30 -20.53 18.68
N TRP A 11 9.10 -21.18 17.84
CA TRP A 11 9.11 -20.97 16.38
C TRP A 11 7.70 -21.02 15.78
N GLU A 12 6.89 -22.01 16.14
CA GLU A 12 5.53 -22.17 15.63
C GLU A 12 4.60 -21.05 16.09
N VAL A 13 4.76 -20.57 17.34
CA VAL A 13 3.99 -19.45 17.88
C VAL A 13 4.37 -18.15 17.18
N MET A 14 5.67 -17.92 16.96
CA MET A 14 6.16 -16.76 16.20
C MET A 14 5.69 -16.80 14.74
N CYS A 15 5.82 -17.94 14.06
CA CYS A 15 5.32 -18.12 12.71
C CYS A 15 3.80 -17.89 12.64
N GLY A 16 3.03 -18.44 13.58
CA GLY A 16 1.60 -18.23 13.66
C GLY A 16 1.23 -16.75 13.87
N TYR A 17 1.99 -16.03 14.70
CA TYR A 17 1.78 -14.60 14.94
C TYR A 17 2.12 -13.72 13.73
N LEU A 18 3.19 -14.06 13.01
CA LEU A 18 3.64 -13.33 11.82
C LEU A 18 2.91 -13.76 10.54
N GLU A 19 1.93 -14.66 10.64
CA GLU A 19 1.27 -15.32 9.50
C GLU A 19 2.26 -16.00 8.53
N LEU A 20 3.38 -16.50 9.06
CA LEU A 20 4.40 -17.21 8.30
C LEU A 20 4.18 -18.73 8.34
N PRO A 21 4.56 -19.45 7.28
CA PRO A 21 4.61 -20.91 7.31
C PRO A 21 5.62 -21.43 8.32
N THR A 22 5.28 -22.51 9.03
CA THR A 22 6.16 -23.14 10.04
C THR A 22 7.28 -23.98 9.45
N THR A 23 7.29 -24.22 8.14
CA THR A 23 8.32 -25.03 7.47
C THR A 23 9.12 -24.18 6.50
N PHE A 24 10.43 -24.39 6.47
CA PHE A 24 11.34 -23.71 5.54
C PHE A 24 10.90 -23.88 4.07
N LYS A 25 10.44 -25.08 3.69
CA LYS A 25 9.93 -25.34 2.34
C LYS A 25 8.76 -24.43 1.99
N ALA A 26 7.76 -24.32 2.86
CA ALA A 26 6.60 -23.49 2.60
C ALA A 26 6.94 -21.99 2.63
N LEU A 27 7.92 -21.59 3.44
CA LEU A 27 8.44 -20.21 3.48
C LEU A 27 9.16 -19.85 2.17
N MET A 28 9.98 -20.76 1.63
CA MET A 28 10.81 -20.51 0.45
C MET A 28 10.13 -20.80 -0.89
N ASP A 29 9.13 -21.68 -0.94
CA ASP A 29 8.47 -22.10 -2.18
C ASP A 29 7.38 -21.12 -2.64
N THR A 30 7.67 -19.83 -2.58
CA THR A 30 6.79 -18.78 -3.09
C THR A 30 7.23 -18.33 -4.50
N PRO A 31 6.30 -17.88 -5.36
CA PRO A 31 6.66 -17.33 -6.67
C PRO A 31 7.71 -16.20 -6.59
N ALA A 32 7.59 -15.32 -5.59
CA ALA A 32 8.50 -14.20 -5.37
C ALA A 32 9.92 -14.67 -5.00
N VAL A 33 10.05 -15.60 -4.04
CA VAL A 33 11.36 -16.15 -3.65
C VAL A 33 11.99 -16.92 -4.81
N ARG A 34 11.21 -17.71 -5.56
CA ARG A 34 11.72 -18.43 -6.74
C ARG A 34 12.21 -17.48 -7.83
N GLN A 35 11.52 -16.36 -8.07
CA GLN A 35 11.97 -15.33 -9.00
C GLN A 35 13.28 -14.70 -8.53
N LYS A 36 13.37 -14.28 -7.26
CA LYS A 36 14.58 -13.69 -6.69
C LYS A 36 15.77 -14.65 -6.70
N ALA A 37 15.55 -15.92 -6.38
CA ALA A 37 16.57 -16.95 -6.45
C ALA A 37 17.12 -17.11 -7.88
N LYS A 38 16.26 -17.05 -8.91
CA LYS A 38 16.70 -17.06 -10.33
C LYS A 38 17.49 -15.81 -10.70
N GLU A 39 17.04 -14.63 -10.29
CA GLU A 39 17.75 -13.36 -10.50
C GLU A 39 19.15 -13.41 -9.86
N TRP A 40 19.26 -13.85 -8.61
CA TRP A 40 20.53 -14.02 -7.90
C TRP A 40 21.44 -15.07 -8.56
N ALA A 41 20.87 -16.21 -8.97
CA ALA A 41 21.63 -17.23 -9.69
C ALA A 41 22.19 -16.68 -11.02
N ALA A 42 21.44 -15.86 -11.75
CA ALA A 42 21.92 -15.21 -12.97
C ALA A 42 23.09 -14.26 -12.67
N MET A 43 22.98 -13.44 -11.62
CA MET A 43 24.03 -12.51 -11.19
C MET A 43 25.30 -13.22 -10.68
N SER A 44 25.17 -14.43 -10.13
CA SER A 44 26.32 -15.19 -9.62
C SER A 44 27.40 -15.43 -10.68
N ASN A 45 27.00 -15.59 -11.95
CA ASN A 45 27.95 -15.76 -13.05
C ASN A 45 28.83 -14.52 -13.26
N ASP A 46 28.29 -13.31 -13.09
CA ASP A 46 29.04 -12.07 -13.22
C ASP A 46 29.92 -11.80 -11.99
N TRP A 47 29.46 -12.23 -10.80
CA TRP A 47 30.27 -12.26 -9.58
C TRP A 47 31.51 -13.16 -9.73
N PHE A 48 31.35 -14.43 -10.14
CA PHE A 48 32.47 -15.35 -10.30
C PHE A 48 33.43 -14.96 -11.42
N LYS A 49 32.98 -14.14 -12.38
CA LYS A 49 33.82 -13.52 -13.42
C LYS A 49 34.51 -12.24 -12.97
N GLY A 50 34.34 -11.82 -11.72
CA GLY A 50 34.93 -10.59 -11.17
C GLY A 50 34.35 -9.30 -11.75
N LYS A 51 33.19 -9.36 -12.41
CA LYS A 51 32.54 -8.18 -13.01
C LYS A 51 31.73 -7.37 -12.01
N ILE A 52 31.35 -7.99 -10.89
CA ILE A 52 30.60 -7.36 -9.81
C ILE A 52 31.52 -7.34 -8.57
N PRO A 53 31.81 -6.16 -8.00
CA PRO A 53 32.60 -6.06 -6.78
C PRO A 53 31.85 -6.66 -5.59
N ALA A 54 32.62 -7.21 -4.64
CA ALA A 54 32.05 -7.80 -3.45
C ALA A 54 31.50 -6.77 -2.47
N HIS A 55 30.20 -6.49 -2.57
CA HIS A 55 29.50 -5.60 -1.65
C HIS A 55 28.54 -6.41 -0.77
N ILE A 56 28.98 -6.71 0.46
CA ILE A 56 28.14 -7.36 1.46
C ILE A 56 27.25 -6.28 2.07
N VAL A 57 25.95 -6.36 1.83
CA VAL A 57 24.96 -5.52 2.50
C VAL A 57 24.61 -6.18 3.83
N THR A 58 25.17 -5.67 4.93
CA THR A 58 24.90 -6.18 6.28
C THR A 58 23.57 -5.65 6.83
N GLU A 59 23.22 -4.42 6.46
CA GLU A 59 21.99 -3.74 6.87
C GLU A 59 21.47 -2.88 5.71
N PRO A 60 20.15 -2.65 5.60
CA PRO A 60 19.62 -1.63 4.70
C PRO A 60 20.24 -0.28 5.09
N SER A 61 20.85 0.41 4.14
CA SER A 61 21.55 1.68 4.39
C SER A 61 20.63 2.79 4.90
N GLU A 62 19.33 2.69 4.59
CA GLU A 62 18.31 3.62 5.04
C GLU A 62 17.01 2.87 5.35
N PRO A 63 16.21 3.37 6.31
CA PRO A 63 14.86 2.87 6.51
C PRO A 63 14.02 3.09 5.23
N PRO A 64 13.00 2.24 4.99
CA PRO A 64 12.11 2.41 3.84
C PRO A 64 11.56 3.84 3.72
N ARG A 65 11.34 4.28 2.47
CA ARG A 65 10.79 5.60 2.18
C ARG A 65 9.57 5.46 1.29
N LEU A 66 8.64 6.39 1.43
CA LEU A 66 7.65 6.64 0.39
C LEU A 66 8.37 7.28 -0.81
N ILE A 67 7.79 7.15 -2.00
CA ILE A 67 8.34 7.69 -3.23
C ILE A 67 8.60 9.20 -3.10
N PRO A 68 9.66 9.75 -3.73
CA PRO A 68 9.78 11.20 -3.81
C PRO A 68 8.57 11.77 -4.57
N LEU A 69 8.03 12.87 -4.05
CA LEU A 69 6.98 13.64 -4.71
C LEU A 69 7.59 14.95 -5.25
N PRO A 70 7.09 15.47 -6.38
CA PRO A 70 7.54 16.77 -6.90
C PRO A 70 7.16 17.89 -5.95
N ASP A 71 7.87 19.01 -6.03
CA ASP A 71 7.54 20.21 -5.25
C ASP A 71 6.23 20.82 -5.75
N ASP A 72 6.09 21.04 -7.07
CA ASP A 72 4.88 21.57 -7.68
C ASP A 72 3.84 20.46 -7.92
N PHE A 73 2.65 20.62 -7.33
CA PHE A 73 1.54 19.70 -7.51
C PHE A 73 1.10 19.55 -8.97
N SER A 74 1.31 20.57 -9.81
CA SER A 74 0.94 20.54 -11.23
C SER A 74 1.67 19.42 -12.00
N GLU A 75 2.88 19.05 -11.57
CA GLU A 75 3.63 17.93 -12.15
C GLU A 75 2.89 16.60 -11.96
N LEU A 76 2.29 16.38 -10.79
CA LEU A 76 1.47 15.18 -10.55
C LEU A 76 0.23 15.17 -11.43
N MET A 77 -0.40 16.34 -11.63
CA MET A 77 -1.56 16.47 -12.52
C MET A 77 -1.22 16.07 -13.96
N ASN A 78 -0.04 16.45 -14.45
CA ASN A 78 0.46 16.04 -15.75
C ASN A 78 0.66 14.53 -15.81
N VAL A 79 1.31 13.94 -14.81
CA VAL A 79 1.53 12.48 -14.72
C VAL A 79 0.22 11.69 -14.77
N VAL A 80 -0.82 12.13 -14.05
CA VAL A 80 -2.12 11.42 -14.08
C VAL A 80 -2.99 11.74 -15.28
N SER A 81 -2.71 12.83 -16.01
CA SER A 81 -3.40 13.13 -17.28
C SER A 81 -3.03 12.14 -18.38
N GLU A 82 -1.83 11.57 -18.32
CA GLU A 82 -1.34 10.53 -19.23
C GLU A 82 -1.85 9.12 -18.86
N PHE A 83 -2.46 8.96 -17.68
CA PHE A 83 -2.95 7.66 -17.23
C PHE A 83 -4.29 7.29 -17.89
N SER A 84 -4.27 6.24 -18.70
CA SER A 84 -5.48 5.61 -19.24
C SER A 84 -5.78 4.30 -18.51
N CYS A 85 -7.02 4.11 -18.08
CA CYS A 85 -7.46 2.86 -17.49
C CYS A 85 -7.48 1.75 -18.56
N PRO A 86 -6.77 0.62 -18.38
CA PRO A 86 -6.74 -0.46 -19.37
C PRO A 86 -8.09 -1.18 -19.53
N ASN A 87 -8.99 -1.03 -18.55
CA ASN A 87 -10.28 -1.72 -18.50
C ASN A 87 -11.47 -0.76 -18.72
N SER A 88 -11.24 0.48 -19.14
CA SER A 88 -12.32 1.43 -19.42
C SER A 88 -12.28 1.88 -20.87
N GLU A 89 -13.39 1.69 -21.58
CA GLU A 89 -13.58 2.22 -22.94
C GLU A 89 -13.79 3.75 -22.95
N LYS A 90 -14.11 4.34 -21.79
CA LYS A 90 -14.24 5.79 -21.63
C LYS A 90 -12.88 6.35 -21.24
N GLU A 91 -12.50 7.41 -21.94
CA GLU A 91 -11.19 8.07 -21.99
C GLU A 91 -10.65 8.64 -20.66
N ASP A 92 -11.28 8.35 -19.52
CA ASP A 92 -10.83 8.86 -18.22
C ASP A 92 -11.09 7.85 -17.09
N SER A 93 -10.02 7.44 -16.41
CA SER A 93 -10.16 6.98 -15.03
C SER A 93 -10.70 8.15 -14.21
N LYS A 94 -11.88 8.00 -13.59
CA LYS A 94 -12.48 9.10 -12.80
C LYS A 94 -11.59 9.51 -11.63
N TYR A 95 -10.86 8.55 -11.05
CA TYR A 95 -10.07 8.74 -9.84
C TYR A 95 -8.70 8.03 -9.95
N PRO A 96 -7.76 8.56 -10.76
CA PRO A 96 -6.40 8.03 -10.81
C PRO A 96 -5.72 8.26 -9.47
N THR A 97 -5.18 7.18 -8.91
CA THR A 97 -4.70 7.12 -7.54
C THR A 97 -3.32 6.49 -7.52
N MET A 98 -2.34 7.23 -7.01
CA MET A 98 -0.94 6.81 -6.98
C MET A 98 -0.61 6.13 -5.64
N CYS A 99 -0.03 4.94 -5.68
CA CYS A 99 0.53 4.31 -4.47
C CYS A 99 1.84 5.00 -4.09
N LEU A 100 1.93 5.54 -2.88
CA LEU A 100 3.13 6.23 -2.42
C LEU A 100 4.26 5.28 -1.99
N VAL A 101 4.02 3.96 -1.99
CA VAL A 101 5.04 2.94 -1.70
C VAL A 101 5.79 2.53 -2.97
N CYS A 102 5.09 2.42 -4.10
CA CYS A 102 5.66 1.83 -5.33
C CYS A 102 5.40 2.66 -6.59
N SER A 103 4.84 3.87 -6.49
CA SER A 103 4.44 4.77 -7.60
C SER A 103 3.39 4.24 -8.58
N GLN A 104 2.85 3.03 -8.40
CA GLN A 104 1.84 2.51 -9.32
C GLN A 104 0.56 3.35 -9.28
N ILE A 105 0.09 3.79 -10.44
CA ILE A 105 -1.18 4.50 -10.61
C ILE A 105 -2.29 3.48 -10.90
N LEU A 106 -3.40 3.61 -10.18
CA LEU A 106 -4.52 2.68 -10.18
C LEU A 106 -5.84 3.45 -10.24
N CYS A 107 -6.89 2.78 -10.70
CA CYS A 107 -8.25 3.26 -10.52
C CYS A 107 -8.67 3.06 -9.05
N SER A 108 -9.19 4.10 -8.41
CA SER A 108 -9.93 3.98 -7.14
C SER A 108 -11.39 4.33 -7.35
N GLN A 109 -12.25 3.94 -6.40
CA GLN A 109 -13.68 4.25 -6.37
C GLN A 109 -14.40 3.98 -7.72
N SER A 110 -13.99 2.93 -8.43
CA SER A 110 -14.45 2.58 -9.77
C SER A 110 -14.52 1.07 -9.94
N TYR A 111 -15.49 0.58 -10.73
CA TYR A 111 -15.71 -0.85 -11.00
C TYR A 111 -14.76 -1.45 -12.04
N CYS A 112 -14.13 -0.61 -12.88
CA CYS A 112 -13.35 -1.06 -14.05
C CYS A 112 -12.15 -1.96 -13.71
N CYS A 113 -11.57 -1.86 -12.52
CA CYS A 113 -10.36 -2.61 -12.15
C CYS A 113 -10.54 -3.44 -10.88
N GLN A 114 -11.73 -3.97 -10.64
CA GLN A 114 -11.94 -4.87 -9.52
C GLN A 114 -11.10 -6.15 -9.67
N ILE A 115 -10.66 -6.67 -8.53
CA ILE A 115 -9.95 -7.94 -8.46
C ILE A 115 -10.63 -8.86 -7.46
N GLU A 116 -10.52 -10.15 -7.71
CA GLU A 116 -11.02 -11.17 -6.81
C GLU A 116 -9.96 -11.50 -5.75
N ILE A 117 -10.34 -11.45 -4.46
CA ILE A 117 -9.51 -11.83 -3.33
C ILE A 117 -10.19 -12.92 -2.50
N ARG A 118 -9.41 -13.70 -1.76
CA ARG A 118 -9.95 -14.70 -0.82
C ARG A 118 -10.40 -14.00 0.45
N LYS A 119 -11.60 -14.33 0.94
CA LYS A 119 -12.06 -13.78 2.22
C LYS A 119 -11.14 -14.25 3.36
N PRO A 120 -10.65 -13.34 4.23
CA PRO A 120 -9.95 -13.74 5.43
C PRO A 120 -10.92 -14.56 6.30
N ARG A 121 -10.42 -15.62 6.94
CA ARG A 121 -11.23 -16.44 7.86
C ARG A 121 -11.70 -15.55 9.00
N SER A 122 -12.95 -15.13 8.99
CA SER A 122 -13.54 -14.45 10.14
C SER A 122 -13.53 -15.42 11.31
N GLY A 123 -12.97 -15.00 12.44
CA GLY A 123 -12.75 -15.82 13.63
C GLY A 123 -14.02 -16.23 14.39
N SER A 124 -15.17 -16.36 13.73
CA SER A 124 -16.42 -16.79 14.36
C SER A 124 -17.11 -17.87 13.55
N GLY A 125 -16.95 -19.13 13.96
CA GLY A 125 -17.90 -20.18 13.60
C GLY A 125 -17.29 -21.34 12.82
N ARG A 126 -17.35 -22.51 13.46
CA ARG A 126 -17.05 -23.83 12.89
C ARG A 126 -18.03 -24.13 11.75
N SER A 127 -17.55 -24.22 10.52
CA SER A 127 -17.98 -25.17 9.48
C SER A 127 -17.42 -24.75 8.13
N GLY A 128 -16.96 -25.73 7.36
CA GLY A 128 -17.11 -25.64 5.91
C GLY A 128 -15.91 -25.11 5.14
N ARG A 129 -15.59 -25.89 4.11
CA ARG A 129 -14.58 -25.73 3.08
C ARG A 129 -14.99 -24.63 2.08
N ASP A 130 -15.48 -23.50 2.56
CA ASP A 130 -16.01 -22.46 1.68
C ASP A 130 -14.89 -21.46 1.36
N SER A 131 -14.20 -21.71 0.24
CA SER A 131 -13.25 -20.76 -0.35
C SER A 131 -14.03 -19.61 -0.98
N SER A 132 -14.77 -18.86 -0.17
CA SER A 132 -15.52 -17.72 -0.64
C SER A 132 -14.54 -16.61 -1.02
N THR A 133 -14.71 -16.12 -2.24
CA THR A 133 -13.98 -14.99 -2.78
C THR A 133 -14.85 -13.73 -2.72
N GLU A 134 -14.21 -12.57 -2.73
CA GLU A 134 -14.88 -11.27 -2.83
C GLU A 134 -14.17 -10.39 -3.86
N HIS A 135 -14.93 -9.52 -4.51
CA HIS A 135 -14.38 -8.52 -5.42
C HIS A 135 -14.06 -7.25 -4.64
N VAL A 136 -12.85 -6.72 -4.83
CA VAL A 136 -12.40 -5.46 -4.25
C VAL A 136 -11.84 -4.55 -5.34
N GLY A 137 -11.91 -3.24 -5.14
CA GLY A 137 -11.31 -2.28 -6.07
C GLY A 137 -9.78 -2.43 -6.19
N ALA A 138 -9.21 -1.97 -7.31
CA ALA A 138 -7.78 -2.11 -7.60
C ALA A 138 -6.87 -1.58 -6.49
N ALA A 139 -7.19 -0.45 -5.86
CA ALA A 139 -6.39 0.13 -4.78
C ALA A 139 -6.34 -0.78 -3.52
N VAL A 140 -7.49 -1.35 -3.11
CA VAL A 140 -7.56 -2.31 -1.98
C VAL A 140 -6.77 -3.57 -2.32
N GLY A 141 -7.00 -4.10 -3.52
CA GLY A 141 -6.30 -5.25 -4.02
C GLY A 141 -4.78 -5.06 -4.12
N HIS A 142 -4.35 -3.87 -4.51
CA HIS A 142 -2.95 -3.48 -4.52
C HIS A 142 -2.40 -3.34 -3.10
N ALA A 143 -3.12 -2.73 -2.16
CA ALA A 143 -2.69 -2.63 -0.77
C ALA A 143 -2.40 -4.01 -0.15
N LEU A 144 -3.23 -5.02 -0.44
CA LEU A 144 -3.01 -6.41 -0.01
C LEU A 144 -1.69 -7.00 -0.54
N ARG A 145 -1.26 -6.63 -1.75
CA ARG A 145 -0.03 -7.14 -2.37
C ARG A 145 1.22 -6.30 -2.07
N CYS A 146 1.07 -4.98 -2.07
CA CYS A 146 2.17 -4.01 -1.99
C CYS A 146 2.56 -3.68 -0.54
N GLY A 147 1.57 -3.54 0.35
CA GLY A 147 1.80 -3.16 1.75
C GLY A 147 1.17 -4.12 2.75
N ALA A 148 0.96 -5.39 2.35
CA ALA A 148 0.39 -6.45 3.20
C ALA A 148 -0.93 -6.03 3.88
N GLY A 149 -1.78 -5.31 3.14
CA GLY A 149 -3.07 -4.82 3.60
C GLY A 149 -3.07 -3.36 4.08
N ALA A 150 -1.91 -2.79 4.41
CA ALA A 150 -1.76 -1.36 4.63
C ALA A 150 -1.45 -0.64 3.32
N GLY A 151 -2.05 0.52 3.09
CA GLY A 151 -1.80 1.30 1.88
C GLY A 151 -1.85 2.80 2.11
N VAL A 152 -0.93 3.51 1.47
CA VAL A 152 -0.88 4.97 1.43
C VAL A 152 -0.98 5.39 -0.03
N PHE A 153 -2.05 6.10 -0.36
CA PHE A 153 -2.33 6.52 -1.71
C PHE A 153 -2.59 8.01 -1.81
N LEU A 154 -2.23 8.61 -2.93
CA LEU A 154 -2.56 9.99 -3.29
C LEU A 154 -3.58 10.00 -4.42
N ARG A 155 -4.77 10.54 -4.16
CA ARG A 155 -5.78 10.87 -5.16
C ARG A 155 -5.40 12.22 -5.76
N VAL A 156 -4.74 12.18 -6.91
CA VAL A 156 -4.13 13.37 -7.50
C VAL A 156 -5.18 14.39 -7.93
N ARG A 157 -6.27 13.97 -8.58
CA ARG A 157 -7.35 14.90 -9.01
C ARG A 157 -8.08 15.57 -7.84
N ASP A 158 -7.99 15.01 -6.64
CA ASP A 158 -8.70 15.49 -5.45
C ASP A 158 -7.75 16.14 -4.43
N CYS A 159 -6.43 16.16 -4.68
CA CYS A 159 -5.42 16.62 -3.73
C CYS A 159 -5.64 16.04 -2.31
N GLU A 160 -5.88 14.73 -2.25
CA GLU A 160 -6.31 14.03 -1.04
C GLU A 160 -5.55 12.70 -0.88
N LEU A 161 -5.12 12.40 0.34
CA LEU A 161 -4.57 11.09 0.68
C LEU A 161 -5.70 10.12 1.01
N MET A 162 -5.59 8.90 0.51
CA MET A 162 -6.44 7.77 0.87
C MET A 162 -5.58 6.72 1.58
N LEU A 163 -5.81 6.56 2.87
CA LEU A 163 -5.20 5.50 3.69
C LEU A 163 -6.09 4.27 3.68
N LEU A 164 -5.52 3.09 3.45
CA LEU A 164 -6.25 1.83 3.42
C LEU A 164 -5.72 0.84 4.47
N ALA A 165 -6.65 0.18 5.16
CA ALA A 165 -6.46 -1.03 5.93
C ALA A 165 -7.41 -2.09 5.33
N ALA A 166 -6.89 -2.79 4.32
CA ALA A 166 -7.63 -3.74 3.52
C ALA A 166 -8.15 -4.94 4.37
N PRO A 167 -9.28 -5.55 3.97
CA PRO A 167 -10.09 -5.24 2.78
C PRO A 167 -11.13 -4.14 2.99
N ALA A 168 -11.45 -3.76 4.23
CA ALA A 168 -12.72 -3.11 4.53
C ALA A 168 -12.63 -1.70 5.15
N ARG A 169 -11.44 -1.19 5.48
CA ARG A 169 -11.30 0.08 6.20
C ARG A 169 -10.40 1.06 5.45
N GLY A 170 -10.72 2.35 5.57
CA GLY A 170 -9.90 3.42 5.06
C GLY A 170 -10.27 4.78 5.67
N ALA A 171 -9.41 5.75 5.46
CA ALA A 171 -9.59 7.13 5.90
C ALA A 171 -9.02 8.10 4.86
N MET A 172 -9.65 9.27 4.71
CA MET A 172 -9.08 10.35 3.90
C MET A 172 -8.33 11.34 4.78
N LEU A 173 -7.24 11.90 4.23
CA LEU A 173 -6.50 13.01 4.83
C LEU A 173 -6.18 14.06 3.76
N PRO A 174 -6.02 15.34 4.12
CA PRO A 174 -5.48 16.32 3.18
C PRO A 174 -4.11 15.86 2.64
N ALA A 175 -3.85 16.09 1.35
CA ALA A 175 -2.53 15.86 0.79
C ALA A 175 -1.47 16.73 1.48
N PRO A 176 -0.19 16.31 1.45
CA PRO A 176 0.91 17.03 2.07
C PRO A 176 1.33 18.26 1.24
N TYR A 177 0.38 18.94 0.59
CA TYR A 177 0.62 20.10 -0.26
C TYR A 177 -0.13 21.30 0.29
N LEU A 178 0.53 22.45 0.25
CA LEU A 178 0.02 23.71 0.78
C LEU A 178 0.23 24.83 -0.23
N ASP A 179 -0.66 25.80 -0.22
CA ASP A 179 -0.45 27.03 -0.96
C ASP A 179 0.45 28.02 -0.19
N SER A 180 0.63 29.21 -0.76
CA SER A 180 1.42 30.30 -0.17
C SER A 180 0.89 30.81 1.18
N TYR A 181 -0.35 30.47 1.55
CA TYR A 181 -0.96 30.82 2.83
C TYR A 181 -0.88 29.68 3.86
N GLY A 182 -0.31 28.53 3.49
CA GLY A 182 -0.22 27.36 4.35
C GLY A 182 -1.51 26.54 4.43
N GLU A 183 -2.44 26.75 3.49
CA GLU A 183 -3.73 26.05 3.43
C GLU A 183 -3.70 24.89 2.43
N THR A 184 -4.45 23.83 2.73
CA THR A 184 -4.69 22.71 1.81
C THR A 184 -5.85 23.03 0.87
N ASP A 185 -5.85 22.51 -0.36
CA ASP A 185 -6.95 22.68 -1.33
C ASP A 185 -7.53 21.33 -1.80
N GLN A 186 -8.28 20.67 -0.91
CA GLN A 186 -8.98 19.41 -1.23
C GLN A 186 -10.00 19.63 -2.35
N GLY A 187 -9.93 18.77 -3.36
CA GLY A 187 -10.73 18.89 -4.58
C GLY A 187 -10.30 20.04 -5.50
N LEU A 188 -9.15 20.69 -5.23
CA LEU A 188 -8.55 21.73 -6.06
C LEU A 188 -9.54 22.85 -6.44
N ARG A 189 -10.39 23.26 -5.49
CA ARG A 189 -11.50 24.18 -5.77
C ARG A 189 -11.06 25.63 -5.89
N ARG A 190 -9.95 25.99 -5.22
CA ARG A 190 -9.42 27.37 -5.21
C ARG A 190 -8.49 27.59 -6.40
N GLY A 191 -7.78 26.54 -6.83
CA GLY A 191 -6.87 26.60 -7.98
C GLY A 191 -5.58 27.35 -7.68
N ASN A 192 -5.24 27.53 -6.40
CA ASN A 192 -3.96 28.11 -5.99
C ASN A 192 -2.82 27.14 -6.35
N PRO A 193 -1.63 27.63 -6.70
CA PRO A 193 -0.43 26.81 -6.74
C PRO A 193 -0.20 26.13 -5.39
N LEU A 194 0.14 24.85 -5.45
CA LEU A 194 0.33 24.00 -4.28
C LEU A 194 1.75 23.42 -4.30
N HIS A 195 2.45 23.55 -3.18
CA HIS A 195 3.81 23.08 -3.00
C HIS A 195 3.88 21.98 -1.94
N LEU A 196 4.74 20.98 -2.16
CA LEU A 196 4.97 19.89 -1.23
C LEU A 196 5.48 20.46 0.10
N CYS A 197 4.80 20.13 1.19
CA CYS A 197 5.25 20.44 2.53
C CYS A 197 6.10 19.26 3.07
N PRO A 198 7.44 19.40 3.17
CA PRO A 198 8.30 18.28 3.55
C PRO A 198 7.99 17.75 4.95
N GLU A 199 7.61 18.63 5.88
CA GLU A 199 7.25 18.24 7.25
C GLU A 199 6.00 17.36 7.29
N ARG A 200 4.96 17.68 6.50
CA ARG A 200 3.74 16.86 6.41
C ARG A 200 4.04 15.54 5.74
N TYR A 201 4.90 15.54 4.72
CA TYR A 201 5.29 14.31 4.05
C TYR A 201 6.10 13.38 4.95
N GLU A 202 7.02 13.93 5.73
CA GLU A 202 7.79 13.16 6.71
C GLU A 202 6.90 12.59 7.82
N LYS A 203 5.91 13.35 8.31
CA LYS A 203 4.91 12.83 9.25
C LYS A 203 4.12 11.65 8.68
N LEU A 204 3.72 11.72 7.41
CA LEU A 204 3.05 10.62 6.71
C LEU A 204 3.97 9.40 6.60
N ARG A 205 5.23 9.61 6.22
CA ARG A 205 6.23 8.55 6.14
C ARG A 205 6.45 7.89 7.50
N MET A 206 6.55 8.66 8.58
CA MET A 206 6.72 8.13 9.93
C MET A 206 5.50 7.32 10.39
N LEU A 207 4.29 7.79 10.08
CA LEU A 207 3.05 7.04 10.36
C LEU A 207 3.02 5.69 9.64
N TRP A 208 3.48 5.65 8.39
CA TRP A 208 3.60 4.42 7.61
C TRP A 208 4.71 3.49 8.16
N LEU A 209 5.90 4.03 8.40
CA LEU A 209 7.06 3.30 8.94
C LEU A 209 6.78 2.68 10.32
N SER A 210 6.02 3.36 11.17
CA SER A 210 5.67 2.85 12.49
C SER A 210 4.49 1.87 12.48
N HIS A 211 4.01 1.45 11.30
CA HIS A 211 2.80 0.65 11.13
C HIS A 211 1.53 1.29 11.76
N GLY A 212 1.53 2.61 11.98
CA GLY A 212 0.46 3.33 12.70
C GLY A 212 -0.79 3.58 11.87
N LEU A 213 -0.80 3.25 10.58
CA LEU A 213 -1.95 3.47 9.68
C LEU A 213 -3.23 2.81 10.18
N HIS A 214 -3.16 1.58 10.67
CA HIS A 214 -4.34 0.85 11.17
C HIS A 214 -5.00 1.57 12.34
N GLU A 215 -4.19 2.02 13.30
CA GLU A 215 -4.66 2.76 14.46
C GLU A 215 -5.23 4.12 14.05
N HIS A 216 -4.53 4.84 13.16
CA HIS A 216 -4.99 6.12 12.65
C HIS A 216 -6.35 6.00 11.95
N ILE A 217 -6.51 4.99 11.07
CA ILE A 217 -7.78 4.71 10.39
C ILE A 217 -8.86 4.36 11.40
N ALA A 218 -8.57 3.54 12.41
CA ALA A 218 -9.53 3.18 13.44
C ALA A 218 -10.03 4.38 14.25
N ARG A 219 -9.15 5.35 14.55
CA ARG A 219 -9.55 6.60 15.25
C ARG A 219 -10.31 7.56 14.32
N ALA A 220 -9.96 7.60 13.04
CA ALA A 220 -10.67 8.41 12.05
C ALA A 220 -12.12 7.92 11.82
N VAL A 221 -12.34 6.61 11.96
CA VAL A 221 -13.68 5.98 11.92
C VAL A 221 -14.59 6.54 13.02
N ASP A 222 -14.06 6.82 14.20
CA ASP A 222 -14.82 7.41 15.31
C ASP A 222 -15.17 8.90 15.10
N THR A 223 -14.51 9.57 14.15
CA THR A 223 -14.63 11.03 13.89
C THR A 223 -15.43 11.36 12.62
N SER A 224 -16.13 10.39 12.02
CA SER A 224 -16.94 10.56 10.78
C SER A 224 -16.16 10.96 9.51
N MET A 225 -14.83 10.76 9.47
CA MET A 225 -14.00 10.96 8.25
C MET A 225 -13.92 9.68 7.40
N LEU A 226 -15.06 9.00 7.25
CA LEU A 226 -15.13 7.64 6.71
C LEU A 226 -14.95 7.59 5.19
N VAL A 227 -14.02 6.74 4.77
CA VAL A 227 -14.20 5.97 3.53
C VAL A 227 -14.60 4.59 3.98
N THR A 228 -15.90 4.38 4.20
CA THR A 228 -16.40 3.06 3.87
C THR A 228 -16.20 2.94 2.36
N PRO A 229 -15.40 1.99 1.84
CA PRO A 229 -15.57 1.66 0.44
C PRO A 229 -17.07 1.40 0.29
N PRO A 230 -17.78 2.11 -0.61
CA PRO A 230 -19.17 1.79 -0.86
C PRO A 230 -19.14 0.36 -1.38
N TRP A 231 -19.45 -0.56 -0.47
CA TRP A 231 -19.72 -1.98 -0.64
C TRP A 231 -18.49 -2.92 -0.74
N PRO A 232 -18.45 -3.97 0.11
CA PRO A 232 -17.71 -5.20 -0.15
C PRO A 232 -18.48 -6.17 -1.07
N ASN A 233 -19.60 -5.75 -1.68
CA ASN A 233 -20.35 -6.55 -2.65
C ASN A 233 -21.01 -5.64 -3.70
N MET A 234 -20.26 -5.29 -4.73
CA MET A 234 -20.68 -5.13 -6.13
C MET A 234 -19.45 -4.78 -6.95
#